data_AF-A0A3Q9IF06-F1
#
_entry.id   AF-A0A3Q9IF06-F1
#
_cell.length_a   1.000
_cell.length_b   1.000
_cell.length_c   1.000
_cell.angle_alpha   90.00
_cell.angle_beta   90.00
_cell.angle_gamma   90.00
#
_symmetry.space_group_name_H-M   'P 1'
#
loop_
_entity.id
_entity.type
_entity.pdbx_description
1 polymer ?
#
loop_
_entity_poly.entity_id
_entity_poly.type
_entity_poly.pdbx_seq_one_letter_code
_entity_poly.pdbx_strand_id
1 'polypeptide(L)'
;MKKIIILGVACAMLAGSAFGQSRAGWQPSDANRTGPRAVDPTYTTGRYRAEQEGQQFLEPGNPLQQKRAGALAAEAGVNCDLVSAGQVNAHRGGGETYEIACKNDFGWIVSKAGGKVNAYDCYALAASEKAAKGKLATCRLRENVGSTAGLGALAQRAGLTCKPADGVYLGGGGTPPISRYEVLCEGGAGYIIDAPQPKSSAAMLAMSCARAKAAGMGACALKPKG
;
A
#
# COMPACT_ATOMS: atom_id res chain seq x y z
N MET A 1 30.76 30.56 56.73
CA MET A 1 29.45 30.34 57.40
C MET A 1 28.69 29.35 56.51
N LYS A 2 28.69 28.02 56.71
CA LYS A 2 28.12 27.15 57.77
C LYS A 2 26.60 27.26 57.93
N LYS A 3 25.92 26.10 57.70
CA LYS A 3 24.59 25.57 58.12
C LYS A 3 23.73 25.19 56.90
N ILE A 4 23.61 23.91 56.49
CA ILE A 4 22.92 22.75 57.11
C ILE A 4 21.51 23.10 57.59
N ILE A 5 20.48 22.62 56.86
CA ILE A 5 19.19 22.21 57.42
C ILE A 5 18.77 20.89 56.74
N ILE A 6 18.67 19.86 57.57
CA ILE A 6 18.06 18.55 57.31
C ILE A 6 16.60 18.65 57.75
N LEU A 7 15.66 18.13 56.96
CA LEU A 7 14.37 17.70 57.49
C LEU A 7 13.92 16.45 56.72
N GLY A 8 13.84 15.34 57.45
CA GLY A 8 13.15 14.12 57.04
C GLY A 8 11.98 13.88 57.99
N VAL A 9 10.88 13.36 57.47
CA VAL A 9 9.68 12.75 58.11
C VAL A 9 8.89 12.17 56.92
N ALA A 10 8.21 11.02 56.90
CA ALA A 10 8.17 9.82 57.72
C ALA A 10 7.44 8.74 56.88
N CYS A 11 7.64 7.50 57.29
CA CYS A 11 7.07 6.27 56.77
C CYS A 11 5.53 6.22 56.93
N ALA A 12 4.81 5.73 55.91
CA ALA A 12 3.50 5.10 56.08
C ALA A 12 3.36 3.95 55.07
N MET A 13 3.43 2.73 55.59
CA MET A 13 3.07 1.51 54.86
C MET A 13 1.55 1.31 54.96
N LEU A 14 0.92 1.00 53.83
CA LEU A 14 -0.35 0.26 53.81
C LEU A 14 -0.27 -0.81 52.73
N ALA A 15 -0.45 -2.05 53.17
CA ALA A 15 -0.61 -3.24 52.35
C ALA A 15 -2.03 -3.28 51.76
N GLY A 16 -2.13 -3.72 50.50
CA GLY A 16 -3.39 -3.99 49.82
C GLY A 16 -3.18 -5.01 48.71
N SER A 17 -3.89 -6.12 48.82
CA SER A 17 -3.70 -7.39 48.11
C SER A 17 -4.21 -7.42 46.67
N ALA A 18 -3.55 -8.27 45.87
CA ALA A 18 -4.12 -9.19 44.88
C ALA A 18 -4.89 -8.65 43.66
N PHE A 19 -4.27 -8.73 42.49
CA PHE A 19 -4.77 -9.28 41.21
C PHE A 19 -3.48 -9.63 40.42
N GLY A 20 -3.21 -10.83 39.90
CA GLY A 20 -4.07 -11.71 39.11
C GLY A 20 -3.60 -11.64 37.65
N GLN A 21 -2.80 -12.64 37.23
CA GLN A 21 -2.52 -13.02 35.82
C GLN A 21 -1.69 -11.98 35.02
N SER A 22 -0.72 -12.29 34.17
CA SER A 22 -0.38 -13.50 33.41
C SER A 22 1.07 -13.35 32.96
N ARG A 23 1.78 -14.47 32.82
CA ARG A 23 3.15 -14.51 32.29
C ARG A 23 3.13 -13.97 30.86
N ALA A 24 3.87 -12.88 30.63
CA ALA A 24 4.26 -12.44 29.30
C ALA A 24 5.05 -13.57 28.64
N GLY A 25 4.37 -14.33 27.78
CA GLY A 25 5.02 -15.24 26.86
C GLY A 25 5.87 -14.41 25.91
N TRP A 26 7.16 -14.72 25.88
CA TRP A 26 8.02 -14.43 24.74
C TRP A 26 7.34 -14.98 23.48
N GLN A 27 6.84 -14.11 22.61
CA GLN A 27 6.51 -14.50 21.24
C GLN A 27 7.79 -14.39 20.39
N PRO A 28 8.22 -15.47 19.71
CA PRO A 28 9.30 -15.36 18.75
C PRO A 28 8.89 -14.42 17.62
N SER A 29 9.85 -13.60 17.21
CA SER A 29 9.75 -12.76 16.01
C SER A 29 9.54 -13.66 14.78
N ASP A 30 8.34 -13.60 14.20
CA ASP A 30 8.01 -14.17 12.89
C ASP A 30 8.74 -13.42 11.77
N ALA A 31 10.07 -13.51 11.75
CA ALA A 31 10.86 -13.30 10.56
C ALA A 31 10.72 -14.57 9.71
N ASN A 32 9.76 -14.57 8.78
CA ASN A 32 9.74 -15.29 7.49
C ASN A 32 8.31 -15.67 7.04
N ARG A 33 7.43 -14.69 6.81
CA ARG A 33 6.19 -14.90 6.03
C ARG A 33 6.36 -14.37 4.61
N THR A 34 6.72 -15.25 3.69
CA THR A 34 6.45 -15.10 2.25
C THR A 34 4.98 -15.46 1.98
N GLY A 35 4.06 -14.67 2.53
CA GLY A 35 2.62 -14.80 2.33
C GLY A 35 1.97 -13.43 2.17
N PRO A 36 0.74 -13.35 1.61
CA PRO A 36 0.01 -12.10 1.48
C PRO A 36 -0.05 -11.42 2.86
N ARG A 37 0.41 -10.16 2.91
CA ARG A 37 0.39 -9.35 4.13
C ARG A 37 -1.02 -9.35 4.73
N ALA A 38 -1.10 -9.42 6.06
CA ALA A 38 -2.33 -9.11 6.77
C ALA A 38 -2.69 -7.65 6.48
N VAL A 39 -3.77 -7.46 5.73
CA VAL A 39 -4.41 -6.15 5.56
C VAL A 39 -4.98 -5.79 6.92
N ASP A 40 -4.67 -4.59 7.43
CA ASP A 40 -5.25 -4.08 8.66
C ASP A 40 -6.80 -4.12 8.54
N PRO A 41 -7.51 -4.79 9.46
CA PRO A 41 -8.96 -4.96 9.39
C PRO A 41 -9.76 -3.67 9.64
N THR A 42 -9.12 -2.49 9.78
CA THR A 42 -9.83 -1.21 9.75
C THR A 42 -10.56 -0.92 8.43
N TYR A 43 -10.42 -1.79 7.41
CA TYR A 43 -11.28 -1.86 6.21
C TYR A 43 -12.50 -2.79 6.32
N THR A 44 -12.87 -3.29 7.50
CA THR A 44 -14.07 -4.11 7.68
C THR A 44 -15.26 -3.33 8.23
N THR A 45 -15.84 -2.45 7.41
CA THR A 45 -17.30 -2.23 7.39
C THR A 45 -17.70 -1.75 6.00
N GLY A 46 -18.07 -2.68 5.12
CA GLY A 46 -18.52 -2.32 3.78
C GLY A 46 -19.10 -3.44 2.92
N ARG A 47 -18.96 -4.72 3.30
CA ARG A 47 -19.61 -5.83 2.55
C ARG A 47 -21.11 -5.63 2.35
N TYR A 48 -21.81 -5.04 3.31
CA TYR A 48 -23.24 -4.76 3.21
C TYR A 48 -23.62 -3.46 2.46
N ARG A 49 -22.64 -2.61 2.11
CA ARG A 49 -22.91 -1.36 1.36
C ARG A 49 -22.41 -1.44 -0.09
N ALA A 50 -21.35 -2.20 -0.35
CA ALA A 50 -20.86 -2.49 -1.71
C ALA A 50 -21.88 -3.30 -2.54
N GLU A 51 -22.70 -4.14 -1.90
CA GLU A 51 -23.80 -4.86 -2.56
C GLU A 51 -25.03 -3.96 -2.82
N GLN A 52 -25.19 -2.83 -2.11
CA GLN A 52 -26.28 -1.86 -2.34
C GLN A 52 -25.89 -0.65 -3.20
N GLU A 53 -24.60 -0.31 -3.31
CA GLU A 53 -24.06 0.77 -4.18
C GLU A 53 -23.68 0.23 -5.57
N GLY A 54 -24.52 -0.65 -6.14
CA GLY A 54 -24.22 -1.54 -7.26
C GLY A 54 -23.29 -0.94 -8.31
N GLN A 55 -22.05 -1.45 -8.39
CA GLN A 55 -21.12 -1.18 -9.49
C GLN A 55 -20.96 0.30 -9.92
N GLN A 56 -21.25 1.26 -9.04
CA GLN A 56 -21.13 2.66 -9.41
C GLN A 56 -19.68 3.08 -9.28
N PHE A 57 -19.15 3.57 -10.40
CA PHE A 57 -17.89 4.28 -10.43
C PHE A 57 -17.89 5.38 -9.37
N LEU A 58 -16.73 5.65 -8.79
CA LEU A 58 -16.56 6.82 -7.95
C LEU A 58 -16.64 8.05 -8.84
N GLU A 59 -17.54 8.97 -8.52
CA GLU A 59 -17.58 10.26 -9.19
C GLU A 59 -16.39 11.13 -8.75
N PRO A 60 -15.76 11.88 -9.66
CA PRO A 60 -14.75 12.85 -9.30
C PRO A 60 -15.29 13.86 -8.27
N GLY A 61 -14.45 14.19 -7.30
CA GLY A 61 -14.72 15.20 -6.30
C GLY A 61 -14.74 16.61 -6.90
N ASN A 62 -15.33 17.54 -6.16
CA ASN A 62 -15.29 18.96 -6.50
C ASN A 62 -13.84 19.50 -6.47
N PRO A 63 -13.56 20.70 -7.02
CA PRO A 63 -12.19 21.23 -7.10
C PRO A 63 -11.45 21.30 -5.75
N LEU A 64 -12.15 21.55 -4.65
CA LEU A 64 -11.56 21.57 -3.31
C LEU A 64 -11.14 20.16 -2.85
N GLN A 65 -11.96 19.14 -3.10
CA GLN A 65 -11.63 17.74 -2.83
C GLN A 65 -10.46 17.27 -3.68
N GLN A 66 -10.41 17.62 -4.97
CA GLN A 66 -9.29 17.27 -5.84
C GLN A 66 -7.98 17.90 -5.36
N LYS A 67 -8.01 19.18 -4.95
CA LYS A 67 -6.84 19.84 -4.38
C LYS A 67 -6.36 19.17 -3.09
N ARG A 68 -7.28 18.76 -2.20
CA ARG A 68 -6.94 18.02 -0.97
C ARG A 68 -6.35 16.65 -1.26
N ALA A 69 -6.95 15.92 -2.21
CA ALA A 69 -6.45 14.62 -2.64
C ALA A 69 -5.02 14.72 -3.20
N GLY A 70 -4.77 15.70 -4.08
CA GLY A 70 -3.43 15.95 -4.61
C GLY A 70 -2.40 16.30 -3.52
N ALA A 71 -2.79 17.13 -2.55
CA ALA A 71 -1.93 17.44 -1.40
C ALA A 71 -1.63 16.19 -0.56
N LEU A 72 -2.62 15.34 -0.32
CA LEU A 72 -2.44 14.10 0.42
C LEU A 72 -1.58 13.08 -0.35
N ALA A 73 -1.71 12.98 -1.68
CA ALA A 73 -0.82 12.18 -2.52
C ALA A 73 0.63 12.64 -2.43
N ALA A 74 0.87 13.95 -2.54
CA ALA A 74 2.21 14.51 -2.36
C ALA A 74 2.74 14.23 -0.96
N GLU A 75 1.92 14.41 0.08
CA GLU A 75 2.27 14.04 1.45
C GLU A 75 2.57 12.55 1.56
N ALA A 76 1.92 11.66 0.80
CA ALA A 76 2.17 10.24 0.76
C ALA A 76 3.44 9.85 -0.02
N GLY A 77 4.11 10.79 -0.70
CA GLY A 77 5.25 10.53 -1.57
C GLY A 77 4.86 9.99 -2.95
N VAL A 78 3.62 10.23 -3.38
CA VAL A 78 3.13 9.90 -4.72
C VAL A 78 3.34 11.11 -5.64
N ASN A 79 4.16 10.95 -6.68
CA ASN A 79 4.35 11.96 -7.73
C ASN A 79 3.25 11.80 -8.78
N CYS A 80 2.19 12.60 -8.67
CA CYS A 80 0.98 12.47 -9.48
C CYS A 80 0.75 13.72 -10.34
N ASP A 81 0.71 13.57 -11.66
CA ASP A 81 0.05 14.53 -12.55
C ASP A 81 -1.46 14.24 -12.51
N LEU A 82 -2.17 14.96 -11.63
CA LEU A 82 -3.54 14.67 -11.23
C LEU A 82 -4.51 14.83 -12.41
N VAL A 83 -5.22 13.74 -12.76
CA VAL A 83 -6.29 13.74 -13.77
C VAL A 83 -7.64 13.95 -13.09
N SER A 84 -7.93 13.14 -12.08
CA SER A 84 -9.16 13.23 -11.29
C SER A 84 -8.92 12.63 -9.91
N ALA A 85 -9.74 13.01 -8.93
CA ALA A 85 -9.72 12.38 -7.62
C ALA A 85 -11.12 12.38 -7.04
N GLY A 86 -11.49 11.33 -6.31
CA GLY A 86 -12.76 11.20 -5.61
C GLY A 86 -12.52 10.80 -4.16
N GLN A 87 -13.41 11.23 -3.26
CA GLN A 87 -13.33 10.81 -1.86
C GLN A 87 -13.88 9.40 -1.72
N VAL A 88 -13.06 8.49 -1.19
CA VAL A 88 -13.49 7.13 -0.85
C VAL A 88 -14.12 7.23 0.54
N ASN A 89 -15.41 6.89 0.66
CA ASN A 89 -16.26 7.00 1.85
C ASN A 89 -15.54 7.32 3.17
N ALA A 90 -15.87 8.46 3.78
CA ALA A 90 -15.24 8.93 5.01
C ALA A 90 -15.29 7.87 6.13
N HIS A 91 -14.13 7.54 6.72
CA HIS A 91 -14.07 6.64 7.87
C HIS A 91 -14.81 7.26 9.06
N ARG A 92 -15.62 6.45 9.75
CA ARG A 92 -16.14 6.76 11.10
C ARG A 92 -14.97 6.78 12.07
N GLY A 93 -14.24 7.88 12.10
CA GLY A 93 -12.97 8.02 12.84
C GLY A 93 -12.12 9.22 12.46
N GLY A 94 -12.59 10.09 11.55
CA GLY A 94 -11.92 11.35 11.22
C GLY A 94 -10.74 11.22 10.26
N GLY A 95 -10.55 10.05 9.64
CA GLY A 95 -9.58 9.87 8.55
C GLY A 95 -10.12 10.32 7.20
N GLU A 96 -9.25 10.81 6.34
CA GLU A 96 -9.56 11.12 4.95
C GLU A 96 -8.93 10.08 4.02
N THR A 97 -9.72 9.60 3.06
CA THR A 97 -9.27 8.67 2.03
C THR A 97 -9.73 9.19 0.69
N TYR A 98 -8.81 9.26 -0.27
CA TYR A 98 -9.10 9.62 -1.65
C TYR A 98 -8.59 8.53 -2.57
N GLU A 99 -9.33 8.33 -3.65
CA GLU A 99 -8.82 7.69 -4.83
C GLU A 99 -8.39 8.76 -5.82
N ILE A 100 -7.27 8.53 -6.49
CA ILE A 100 -6.61 9.49 -7.35
C ILE A 100 -6.26 8.79 -8.64
N ALA A 101 -6.68 9.38 -9.76
CA ALA A 101 -6.20 9.03 -11.09
C ALA A 101 -5.06 9.98 -11.47
N CYS A 102 -3.92 9.40 -11.84
CA CYS A 102 -2.75 10.16 -12.29
C CYS A 102 -2.46 9.80 -13.75
N LYS A 103 -1.99 10.79 -14.51
CA LYS A 103 -1.60 10.58 -15.90
C LYS A 103 -0.45 9.57 -15.97
N ASN A 104 -0.58 8.58 -16.86
CA ASN A 104 0.43 7.53 -17.11
C ASN A 104 0.85 6.77 -15.83
N ASP A 105 -0.05 6.62 -14.87
CA ASP A 105 0.18 5.85 -13.65
C ASP A 105 -0.92 4.78 -13.47
N PHE A 106 -0.79 3.95 -12.45
CA PHE A 106 -1.81 2.99 -12.05
C PHE A 106 -3.00 3.64 -11.34
N GLY A 107 -2.85 4.88 -10.87
CA GLY A 107 -3.76 5.47 -9.91
C GLY A 107 -3.50 4.96 -8.48
N TRP A 108 -4.06 5.66 -7.50
CA TRP A 108 -3.70 5.49 -6.10
C TRP A 108 -4.90 5.63 -5.17
N ILE A 109 -4.96 4.79 -4.13
CA ILE A 109 -5.71 5.07 -2.91
C ILE A 109 -4.74 5.68 -1.92
N VAL A 110 -5.02 6.91 -1.48
CA VAL A 110 -4.26 7.60 -0.45
C VAL A 110 -5.14 7.83 0.77
N SER A 111 -4.60 7.56 1.96
CA SER A 111 -5.34 7.74 3.21
C SER A 111 -4.49 8.39 4.29
N LYS A 112 -5.14 9.18 5.13
CA LYS A 112 -4.56 9.76 6.34
C LYS A 112 -5.43 9.43 7.54
N ALA A 113 -4.85 8.73 8.51
CA ALA A 113 -5.51 8.43 9.78
C ALA A 113 -4.47 8.41 10.91
N GLY A 114 -4.79 9.06 12.03
CA GLY A 114 -3.89 9.11 13.19
C GLY A 114 -2.48 9.63 12.88
N GLY A 115 -2.38 10.62 11.97
CA GLY A 115 -1.10 11.20 11.53
C GLY A 115 -0.27 10.31 10.58
N LYS A 116 -0.73 9.10 10.28
CA LYS A 116 -0.08 8.20 9.32
C LYS A 116 -0.71 8.38 7.95
N VAL A 117 0.14 8.50 6.93
CA VAL A 117 -0.26 8.56 5.53
C VAL A 117 0.15 7.28 4.82
N ASN A 118 -0.81 6.65 4.15
CA ASN A 118 -0.58 5.45 3.36
C ASN A 118 -0.99 5.70 1.90
N ALA A 119 -0.32 5.02 0.98
CA ALA A 119 -0.65 5.02 -0.43
C ALA A 119 -0.52 3.61 -1.01
N TYR A 120 -1.52 3.21 -1.80
CA TYR A 120 -1.58 1.91 -2.47
C TYR A 120 -1.97 2.12 -3.92
N ASP A 121 -1.20 1.58 -4.87
CA ASP A 121 -1.55 1.68 -6.28
C ASP A 121 -2.73 0.78 -6.63
N CYS A 122 -3.58 1.26 -7.54
CA CYS A 122 -4.80 0.54 -7.91
C CYS A 122 -4.54 -0.80 -8.59
N TYR A 123 -3.39 -0.94 -9.26
CA TYR A 123 -2.99 -2.18 -9.92
C TYR A 123 -2.72 -3.29 -8.91
N ALA A 124 -1.92 -3.00 -7.88
CA ALA A 124 -1.67 -3.90 -6.77
C ALA A 124 -2.93 -4.21 -5.97
N LEU A 125 -3.80 -3.22 -5.74
CA LEU A 125 -5.08 -3.43 -5.05
C LEU A 125 -6.01 -4.38 -5.82
N ALA A 126 -6.15 -4.20 -7.13
CA ALA A 126 -6.97 -5.08 -7.96
C ALA A 126 -6.45 -6.54 -7.94
N ALA A 127 -5.13 -6.72 -8.07
CA ALA A 127 -4.53 -8.05 -7.96
C ALA A 127 -4.73 -8.68 -6.57
N SER A 128 -4.61 -7.87 -5.51
CA SER A 128 -4.80 -8.31 -4.12
C SER A 128 -6.25 -8.69 -3.84
N GLU A 129 -7.22 -7.92 -4.33
CA GLU A 129 -8.64 -8.24 -4.22
C GLU A 129 -8.97 -9.56 -4.92
N LYS A 130 -8.46 -9.75 -6.14
CA LYS A 130 -8.65 -11.01 -6.89
C LYS A 130 -8.12 -12.20 -6.09
N ALA A 131 -6.94 -12.08 -5.51
CA ALA A 131 -6.37 -13.11 -4.65
C ALA A 131 -7.21 -13.34 -3.37
N ALA A 132 -7.82 -12.27 -2.84
CA ALA A 132 -8.69 -12.31 -1.67
C ALA A 132 -10.14 -12.76 -1.97
N LYS A 133 -10.52 -12.95 -3.25
CA LYS A 133 -11.85 -13.38 -3.70
C LYS A 133 -12.97 -12.43 -3.27
N GLY A 134 -12.96 -11.16 -3.66
CA GLY A 134 -14.06 -10.23 -3.34
C GLY A 134 -14.01 -9.60 -1.96
N LYS A 135 -12.90 -9.75 -1.23
CA LYS A 135 -12.85 -9.39 0.20
C LYS A 135 -12.16 -8.08 0.51
N LEU A 136 -11.48 -7.49 -0.47
CA LEU A 136 -10.73 -6.25 -0.33
C LEU A 136 -11.34 -5.18 -1.21
N ALA A 137 -11.15 -3.92 -0.81
CA ALA A 137 -11.56 -2.78 -1.62
C ALA A 137 -10.67 -2.66 -2.86
N THR A 138 -11.25 -2.15 -3.95
CA THR A 138 -10.56 -1.80 -5.19
C THR A 138 -10.80 -0.33 -5.52
N CYS A 139 -9.99 0.17 -6.45
CA CYS A 139 -10.22 1.45 -7.10
C CYS A 139 -11.49 1.44 -7.95
N ARG A 140 -12.20 2.57 -7.98
CA ARG A 140 -13.51 2.77 -8.61
C ARG A 140 -13.58 4.01 -9.51
N LEU A 141 -12.57 4.87 -9.56
CA LEU A 141 -12.48 5.91 -10.60
C LEU A 141 -12.35 5.23 -11.96
N ARG A 142 -13.09 5.73 -12.95
CA ARG A 142 -13.14 5.12 -14.30
C ARG A 142 -11.76 4.96 -14.92
N GLU A 143 -10.90 5.93 -14.69
CA GLU A 143 -9.54 6.04 -15.20
C GLU A 143 -8.59 5.01 -14.57
N ASN A 144 -8.93 4.48 -13.39
CA ASN A 144 -8.10 3.53 -12.66
C ASN A 144 -8.56 2.07 -12.82
N VAL A 145 -9.86 1.84 -13.04
CA VAL A 145 -10.44 0.50 -13.13
C VAL A 145 -9.84 -0.26 -14.33
N GLY A 146 -9.07 -1.31 -14.04
CA GLY A 146 -8.41 -2.13 -15.05
C GLY A 146 -7.29 -1.43 -15.82
N SER A 147 -6.85 -0.25 -15.36
CA SER A 147 -5.83 0.53 -16.06
C SER A 147 -4.47 -0.15 -16.01
N THR A 148 -3.84 -0.26 -17.18
CA THR A 148 -2.44 -0.68 -17.35
C THR A 148 -1.53 0.49 -17.70
N ALA A 149 -2.04 1.74 -17.67
CA ALA A 149 -1.31 2.94 -18.10
C ALA A 149 0.01 3.15 -17.33
N GLY A 150 0.07 2.71 -16.06
CA GLY A 150 1.27 2.79 -15.24
C GLY A 150 2.39 1.82 -15.63
N LEU A 151 2.14 0.78 -16.45
CA LEU A 151 3.18 -0.19 -16.82
C LEU A 151 4.33 0.47 -17.58
N GLY A 152 4.01 1.38 -18.51
CA GLY A 152 5.02 2.10 -19.29
C GLY A 152 5.93 2.95 -18.40
N ALA A 153 5.32 3.75 -17.51
CA ALA A 153 6.08 4.56 -16.57
C ALA A 153 6.88 3.71 -15.58
N LEU A 154 6.33 2.59 -15.11
CA LEU A 154 7.03 1.62 -14.26
C LEU A 154 8.28 1.06 -14.97
N ALA A 155 8.12 0.58 -16.20
CA ALA A 155 9.23 0.04 -17.00
C ALA A 155 10.32 1.09 -17.24
N GLN A 156 9.93 2.31 -17.62
CA GLN A 156 10.85 3.42 -17.85
C GLN A 156 11.64 3.79 -16.58
N ARG A 157 10.96 3.94 -15.43
CA ARG A 157 11.64 4.21 -14.14
C ARG A 157 12.59 3.09 -13.73
N ALA A 158 12.31 1.87 -14.15
CA ALA A 158 13.15 0.71 -13.93
C ALA A 158 14.32 0.59 -14.93
N GLY A 159 14.49 1.57 -15.83
CA GLY A 159 15.57 1.61 -16.82
C GLY A 159 15.34 0.71 -18.03
N LEU A 160 14.11 0.22 -18.23
CA LEU A 160 13.75 -0.58 -19.39
C LEU A 160 13.35 0.32 -20.56
N THR A 161 13.78 -0.04 -21.76
CA THR A 161 13.44 0.66 -23.01
C THR A 161 12.28 -0.01 -23.76
N CYS A 162 11.75 -1.10 -23.24
CA CYS A 162 10.69 -1.85 -23.90
C CYS A 162 9.32 -1.20 -23.68
N LYS A 163 8.41 -1.42 -24.64
CA LYS A 163 6.99 -1.09 -24.47
C LYS A 163 6.28 -2.27 -23.80
N PRO A 164 5.65 -2.10 -22.64
CA PRO A 164 4.88 -3.18 -22.00
C PRO A 164 3.66 -3.59 -22.82
N ALA A 165 3.50 -4.89 -23.02
CA ALA A 165 2.32 -5.53 -23.59
C ALA A 165 1.35 -6.02 -22.50
N ASP A 166 1.87 -6.44 -21.35
CA ASP A 166 1.08 -6.89 -20.20
C ASP A 166 1.86 -6.76 -18.89
N GLY A 167 1.19 -6.94 -17.75
CA GLY A 167 1.84 -6.93 -16.44
C GLY A 167 1.03 -7.67 -15.39
N VAL A 168 1.64 -7.97 -14.24
CA VAL A 168 0.91 -8.48 -13.07
C VAL A 168 1.63 -8.07 -11.79
N TYR A 169 0.87 -7.72 -10.75
CA TYR A 169 1.43 -7.53 -9.43
C TYR A 169 1.66 -8.88 -8.75
N LEU A 170 2.88 -9.11 -8.26
CA LEU A 170 3.29 -10.37 -7.63
C LEU A 170 3.25 -10.32 -6.11
N GLY A 171 3.09 -9.13 -5.53
CA GLY A 171 3.11 -8.94 -4.08
C GLY A 171 4.02 -7.78 -3.66
N GLY A 172 3.98 -7.46 -2.38
CA GLY A 172 4.74 -6.35 -1.80
C GLY A 172 5.20 -6.74 -0.41
N GLY A 173 6.28 -6.13 0.06
CA GLY A 173 7.02 -6.69 1.18
C GLY A 173 8.31 -5.93 1.50
N GLY A 174 9.13 -6.50 2.37
CA GLY A 174 10.49 -6.04 2.61
C GLY A 174 10.64 -4.90 3.62
N THR A 175 11.89 -4.69 4.02
CA THR A 175 12.38 -3.54 4.80
C THR A 175 13.71 -3.12 4.17
N PRO A 176 13.76 -2.03 3.38
CA PRO A 176 12.68 -1.09 3.07
C PRO A 176 11.57 -1.68 2.17
N PRO A 177 10.35 -1.12 2.19
CA PRO A 177 9.19 -1.72 1.52
C PRO A 177 9.20 -1.55 -0.01
N ILE A 178 8.84 -2.61 -0.73
CA ILE A 178 8.71 -2.64 -2.20
C ILE A 178 7.35 -3.20 -2.64
N SER A 179 6.96 -2.86 -3.87
CA SER A 179 5.94 -3.54 -4.66
C SER A 179 6.62 -4.25 -5.83
N ARG A 180 6.36 -5.55 -5.99
CA ARG A 180 6.93 -6.38 -7.04
C ARG A 180 5.93 -6.61 -8.15
N TYR A 181 6.37 -6.41 -9.38
CA TYR A 181 5.59 -6.62 -10.59
C TYR A 181 6.33 -7.53 -11.55
N GLU A 182 5.59 -8.30 -12.33
CA GLU A 182 6.07 -8.88 -13.58
C GLU A 182 5.56 -8.01 -14.72
N VAL A 183 6.42 -7.72 -15.68
CA VAL A 183 6.10 -6.98 -16.91
C VAL A 183 6.50 -7.80 -18.11
N LEU A 184 5.57 -7.96 -19.04
CA LEU A 184 5.83 -8.54 -20.36
C LEU A 184 5.96 -7.40 -21.37
N CYS A 185 7.09 -7.32 -22.05
CA CYS A 185 7.31 -6.38 -23.14
C CYS A 185 6.73 -6.92 -24.46
N GLU A 186 6.41 -6.00 -25.37
CA GLU A 186 6.29 -6.32 -26.79
C GLU A 186 7.56 -7.03 -27.28
N GLY A 187 7.41 -8.03 -28.14
CA GLY A 187 8.51 -8.92 -28.54
C GLY A 187 8.82 -10.05 -27.54
N GLY A 188 8.11 -10.12 -26.41
CA GLY A 188 8.08 -11.29 -25.52
C GLY A 188 9.15 -11.34 -24.44
N ALA A 189 10.00 -10.31 -24.32
CA ALA A 189 10.90 -10.19 -23.19
C ALA A 189 10.10 -9.94 -21.90
N GLY A 190 10.39 -10.70 -20.84
CA GLY A 190 9.76 -10.53 -19.54
C GLY A 190 10.74 -10.03 -18.48
N TYR A 191 10.24 -9.24 -17.53
CA TYR A 191 11.00 -8.68 -16.41
C TYR A 191 10.24 -8.77 -15.10
N ILE A 192 10.98 -8.97 -14.00
CA ILE A 192 10.53 -8.69 -12.64
C ILE A 192 11.04 -7.30 -12.25
N ILE A 193 10.14 -6.45 -11.77
CA ILE A 193 10.45 -5.10 -11.29
C ILE A 193 10.10 -5.00 -9.81
N ASP A 194 11.10 -4.67 -8.99
CA ASP A 194 10.91 -4.27 -7.59
C ASP A 194 10.88 -2.75 -7.54
N ALA A 195 9.68 -2.20 -7.37
CA ALA A 195 9.46 -0.77 -7.24
C ALA A 195 9.42 -0.36 -5.76
N PRO A 196 10.12 0.71 -5.36
CA PRO A 196 9.98 1.26 -4.02
C PRO A 196 8.52 1.69 -3.79
N GLN A 197 7.95 1.32 -2.64
CA GLN A 197 6.66 1.89 -2.23
C GLN A 197 6.81 3.39 -1.95
N PRO A 198 5.73 4.19 -1.98
CA PRO A 198 5.81 5.60 -1.63
C PRO A 198 6.54 5.83 -0.30
N LYS A 199 7.48 6.79 -0.28
CA LYS A 199 8.43 7.07 0.83
C LYS A 199 9.41 5.97 1.22
N SER A 200 9.43 4.85 0.51
CA SER A 200 10.43 3.81 0.73
C SER A 200 11.83 4.30 0.33
N SER A 201 12.84 3.91 1.10
CA SER A 201 14.26 4.07 0.72
C SER A 201 14.80 2.91 -0.11
N ALA A 202 13.95 1.98 -0.54
CA ALA A 202 14.35 0.90 -1.42
C ALA A 202 14.86 1.43 -2.76
N ALA A 203 15.78 0.69 -3.39
CA ALA A 203 16.18 0.96 -4.77
C ALA A 203 15.15 0.36 -5.75
N MET A 204 14.97 1.02 -6.89
CA MET A 204 14.29 0.43 -8.03
C MET A 204 15.19 -0.63 -8.66
N LEU A 205 14.68 -1.85 -8.84
CA LEU A 205 15.42 -2.95 -9.48
C LEU A 205 14.59 -3.58 -10.59
N ALA A 206 15.22 -3.85 -11.73
CA ALA A 206 14.65 -4.67 -12.79
C ALA A 206 15.57 -5.85 -13.11
N MET A 207 14.96 -7.01 -13.35
CA MET A 207 15.65 -8.24 -13.67
C MET A 207 14.91 -8.99 -14.76
N SER A 208 15.62 -9.48 -15.78
CA SER A 208 15.00 -10.33 -16.78
C SER A 208 14.45 -11.61 -16.16
N CYS A 209 13.36 -12.13 -16.70
CA CYS A 209 12.76 -13.38 -16.24
C CYS A 209 13.73 -14.57 -16.28
N ALA A 210 14.64 -14.60 -17.25
CA ALA A 210 15.70 -15.60 -17.33
C ALA A 210 16.62 -15.55 -16.10
N ARG A 211 17.05 -14.35 -15.70
CA ARG A 211 17.89 -14.15 -14.52
C ARG A 211 17.11 -14.41 -13.22
N ALA A 212 15.85 -14.01 -13.14
CA ALA A 212 14.99 -14.31 -11.99
C ALA A 212 14.83 -15.82 -11.76
N LYS A 213 14.61 -16.57 -12.84
CA LYS A 213 14.57 -18.04 -12.80
C LYS A 213 15.90 -18.63 -12.35
N ALA A 214 17.01 -18.16 -12.90
CA ALA A 214 18.35 -18.62 -12.51
C ALA A 214 18.68 -18.32 -11.03
N ALA A 215 18.12 -17.23 -10.48
CA ALA A 215 18.25 -16.86 -9.07
C ALA A 215 17.27 -17.61 -8.13
N GLY A 216 16.46 -18.55 -8.63
CA GLY A 216 15.53 -19.32 -7.82
C GLY A 216 14.27 -18.57 -7.39
N MET A 217 13.97 -17.41 -7.99
CA MET A 217 12.79 -16.59 -7.64
C MET A 217 11.49 -17.06 -8.30
N GLY A 218 11.53 -18.20 -8.99
CA GLY A 218 10.43 -18.70 -9.81
C GLY A 218 10.51 -18.22 -11.27
N ALA A 219 9.74 -18.87 -12.13
CA ALA A 219 9.59 -18.45 -13.52
C ALA A 219 8.48 -17.39 -13.64
N CYS A 220 8.72 -16.40 -14.49
CA CYS A 220 7.69 -15.48 -14.95
C CYS A 220 6.51 -16.22 -15.60
N ALA A 221 5.31 -15.77 -15.26
CA ALA A 221 4.06 -16.41 -15.64
C ALA A 221 3.47 -15.85 -16.94
N LEU A 222 3.69 -14.57 -17.25
CA LEU A 222 3.17 -13.93 -18.45
C LEU A 222 3.78 -14.54 -19.72
N LYS A 223 2.96 -14.59 -20.76
CA LYS A 223 3.31 -15.08 -22.10
C LYS A 223 2.80 -14.10 -23.16
N PRO A 224 3.49 -13.96 -24.30
CA PRO A 224 2.95 -13.24 -25.46
C PRO A 224 1.56 -13.77 -25.82
N LYS A 225 0.63 -12.87 -26.11
CA LYS A 225 -0.64 -13.23 -26.75
C LYS A 225 -0.32 -13.53 -28.22
N GLY A 226 -0.64 -14.74 -28.67
CA GLY A 226 -0.41 -15.20 -30.04
C GLY A 226 -1.34 -14.56 -31.05
#